data_AF-A0A3M7EMF8-F1
#
_entry.id   AF-A0A3M7EMF8-F1
#
_cell.length_a   1.000
_cell.length_b   1.000
_cell.length_c   1.000
_cell.angle_alpha   90.00
_cell.angle_beta   90.00
_cell.angle_gamma   90.00
#
_symmetry.space_group_name_H-M   'P 1'
#
loop_
_entity.id
_entity.type
_entity.pdbx_description
1 polymer ?
#
loop_
_entity_poly.entity_id
_entity_poly.type
_entity_poly.pdbx_seq_one_letter_code
_entity_poly.pdbx_strand_id
1 'polypeptide(L)'
;MTPDSPSDPLSVLPPEIVLRILDFTPIDSLASLTATTKAWHAFIDEKHQDAIYSSPSKTQHPLGAPDFDFLKSSTSFAKFFEGTSSWKDLCKRQTLLPRNWHQEKPVTKESVVQVGNDPVWRFRPDFKRRIFLSTSQAGGLNVTCMDTGKILWRLPSTLETDAASVRPYAHLEYQDGTAVFDREGDAVEVWRHDDSKAFEERGEFKMIAVLPHDCQTRGFQLSHKTLVVVSTQGQGFVYDFSVTPPTLRTRLEIEDDAVGHLDQDAEMVMYSMGARGYHVYDKSTGKFVGAVQPWKCAEENRYHILHPDSSTAPSVREARHGPTPRTFPPSHLSKTRLVPLKLQSGALPFPHNDEHFPLEEDEWGAGMLCGNVMAGVSRHGRVFICSDWRKYLQVGDGKACASVVECESDGSSFDLGGWLSVRKDRVMFEIQDRVYVLALQDDGSMQDPKDIKKGSYSLLTSSAPQLAVPVSFMGLYDDCIIHTYTTLGWRQRTPALAAHHGAQHRDGPARIFPTKAIRAICLAPDLDGEEPKPELWQPEPEMSAADQAQTGLLQLVSMLGDELDDDDDDIGAMGVDFQEEDEWEDESDREDPANHAPHST
;
A
#
# COMPACT_ATOMS: atom_id res chain seq x y z
N MET A 1 -52.40 36.49 -22.42
CA MET A 1 -52.18 35.10 -22.00
C MET A 1 -50.84 35.05 -21.30
N THR A 2 -50.84 35.12 -19.98
CA THR A 2 -49.66 34.78 -19.17
C THR A 2 -49.46 33.28 -19.30
N PRO A 3 -48.24 32.78 -19.60
CA PRO A 3 -48.00 31.35 -19.61
C PRO A 3 -48.32 30.79 -18.22
N ASP A 4 -49.16 29.77 -18.16
CA ASP A 4 -49.44 29.04 -16.93
C ASP A 4 -48.10 28.65 -16.30
N SER A 5 -47.91 29.06 -15.06
CA SER A 5 -46.73 28.66 -14.29
C SER A 5 -46.72 27.14 -14.20
N PRO A 6 -45.58 26.47 -14.48
CA PRO A 6 -45.54 25.01 -14.44
C PRO A 6 -46.01 24.52 -13.06
N SER A 7 -47.02 23.65 -13.03
CA SER A 7 -47.57 23.09 -11.79
C SER A 7 -46.55 22.15 -11.13
N ASP A 8 -46.47 22.18 -9.80
CA ASP A 8 -45.54 21.34 -9.04
C ASP A 8 -45.80 19.85 -9.35
N PRO A 9 -44.80 19.07 -9.80
CA PRO A 9 -44.97 17.64 -10.07
C PRO A 9 -45.58 16.85 -8.91
N LEU A 10 -45.31 17.23 -7.65
CA LEU A 10 -45.92 16.57 -6.48
C LEU A 10 -47.45 16.74 -6.40
N SER A 11 -47.99 17.77 -7.06
CA SER A 11 -49.43 18.07 -7.07
C SER A 11 -50.19 17.44 -8.23
N VAL A 12 -49.48 16.99 -9.27
CA VAL A 12 -50.09 16.51 -10.53
C VAL A 12 -49.72 15.07 -10.89
N LEU A 13 -48.60 14.54 -10.39
CA LEU A 13 -48.14 13.18 -10.68
C LEU A 13 -48.37 12.22 -9.50
N PRO A 14 -48.65 10.94 -9.77
CA PRO A 14 -48.60 9.90 -8.74
C PRO A 14 -47.20 9.77 -8.11
N PRO A 15 -47.09 9.44 -6.80
CA PRO A 15 -45.81 9.28 -6.10
C PRO A 15 -44.83 8.34 -6.81
N GLU A 16 -45.32 7.26 -7.41
CA GLU A 16 -44.50 6.26 -8.10
C GLU A 16 -43.81 6.84 -9.33
N ILE A 17 -44.50 7.72 -10.07
CA ILE A 17 -43.93 8.42 -11.23
C ILE A 17 -42.88 9.43 -10.76
N VAL A 18 -43.16 10.16 -9.67
CA VAL A 18 -42.19 11.08 -9.08
C VAL A 18 -40.93 10.32 -8.64
N LEU A 19 -41.07 9.19 -7.93
CA LEU A 19 -39.93 8.35 -7.53
C LEU A 19 -39.14 7.86 -8.74
N ARG A 20 -39.81 7.47 -9.83
CA ARG A 20 -39.14 7.08 -11.06
C ARG A 20 -38.36 8.24 -11.70
N ILE A 21 -38.86 9.46 -11.64
CA ILE A 21 -38.14 10.66 -12.10
C ILE A 21 -36.91 10.92 -11.22
N LEU A 22 -37.07 10.82 -9.89
CA LEU A 22 -35.97 11.03 -8.94
C LEU A 22 -34.85 10.00 -9.08
N ASP A 23 -35.14 8.79 -9.55
CA ASP A 23 -34.12 7.77 -9.85
C ASP A 23 -33.10 8.24 -10.89
N PHE A 24 -33.51 9.06 -11.86
CA PHE A 24 -32.62 9.67 -12.86
C PHE A 24 -31.98 10.98 -12.41
N THR A 25 -32.33 11.49 -11.23
CA THR A 25 -31.85 12.79 -10.74
C THR A 25 -30.50 12.63 -10.02
N PRO A 26 -29.47 13.45 -10.30
CA PRO A 26 -28.22 13.42 -9.55
C PRO A 26 -28.40 13.76 -8.06
N ILE A 27 -27.51 13.26 -7.21
CA ILE A 27 -27.58 13.44 -5.74
C ILE A 27 -27.58 14.94 -5.36
N ASP A 28 -26.75 15.75 -6.02
CA ASP A 28 -26.69 17.21 -5.75
C ASP A 28 -28.00 17.92 -6.08
N SER A 29 -28.69 17.46 -7.13
CA SER A 29 -30.02 17.97 -7.50
C SER A 29 -31.09 17.50 -6.51
N LEU A 30 -31.01 16.27 -5.99
CA LEU A 30 -31.89 15.80 -4.91
C LEU A 30 -31.71 16.64 -3.64
N ALA A 31 -30.46 16.88 -3.21
CA ALA A 31 -30.15 17.76 -2.10
C ALA A 31 -30.73 19.18 -2.32
N SER A 32 -30.56 19.74 -3.50
CA SER A 32 -31.14 21.05 -3.85
C SER A 32 -32.67 21.03 -3.79
N LEU A 33 -33.30 19.95 -4.27
CA LEU A 33 -34.75 19.80 -4.30
C LEU A 33 -35.35 19.77 -2.89
N THR A 34 -34.69 19.11 -1.92
CA THR A 34 -35.13 19.11 -0.51
C THR A 34 -35.15 20.51 0.11
N ALA A 35 -34.34 21.45 -0.41
CA ALA A 35 -34.29 22.82 0.07
C ALA A 35 -35.33 23.76 -0.59
N THR A 36 -36.08 23.29 -1.59
CA THR A 36 -37.02 24.15 -2.36
C THR A 36 -38.32 24.41 -1.61
N THR A 37 -38.96 23.35 -1.08
CA THR A 37 -40.25 23.43 -0.40
C THR A 37 -40.35 22.36 0.69
N LYS A 38 -41.23 22.60 1.68
CA LYS A 38 -41.54 21.60 2.71
C LYS A 38 -42.16 20.32 2.13
N ALA A 39 -42.89 20.42 1.02
CA ALA A 39 -43.51 19.27 0.38
C ALA A 39 -42.45 18.33 -0.23
N TRP A 40 -41.46 18.90 -0.93
CA TRP A 40 -40.34 18.14 -1.48
C TRP A 40 -39.44 17.55 -0.38
N HIS A 41 -39.15 18.31 0.68
CA HIS A 41 -38.46 17.79 1.85
C HIS A 41 -39.19 16.58 2.46
N ALA A 42 -40.48 16.72 2.77
CA ALA A 42 -41.27 15.64 3.36
C ALA A 42 -41.38 14.42 2.43
N PHE A 43 -41.53 14.64 1.12
CA PHE A 43 -41.58 13.56 0.15
C PHE A 43 -40.28 12.75 0.11
N ILE A 44 -39.13 13.43 0.01
CA ILE A 44 -37.82 12.80 -0.16
C ILE A 44 -37.29 12.26 1.17
N ASP A 45 -37.19 13.10 2.20
CA ASP A 45 -36.44 12.79 3.41
C ASP A 45 -37.28 12.15 4.51
N GLU A 46 -38.59 12.42 4.55
CA GLU A 46 -39.46 11.87 5.60
C GLU A 46 -40.18 10.61 5.14
N LYS A 47 -40.70 10.58 3.90
CA LYS A 47 -41.60 9.51 3.44
C LYS A 47 -40.95 8.45 2.57
N HIS A 48 -40.08 8.84 1.63
CA HIS A 48 -39.55 7.94 0.60
C HIS A 48 -38.02 7.81 0.60
N GLN A 49 -37.37 8.17 1.71
CA GLN A 49 -35.92 8.22 1.83
C GLN A 49 -35.25 6.91 1.41
N ASP A 50 -35.68 5.78 1.97
CA ASP A 50 -35.07 4.49 1.67
C ASP A 50 -35.19 4.12 0.20
N ALA A 51 -36.39 4.25 -0.39
CA ALA A 51 -36.61 3.92 -1.80
C ALA A 51 -35.77 4.77 -2.77
N ILE A 52 -35.49 6.03 -2.42
CA ILE A 52 -34.67 6.94 -3.22
C ILE A 52 -33.19 6.60 -3.05
N TYR A 53 -32.71 6.53 -1.81
CA TYR A 53 -31.28 6.43 -1.53
C TYR A 53 -30.76 4.99 -1.58
N SER A 54 -31.59 3.95 -1.46
CA SER A 54 -31.20 2.55 -1.69
C SER A 54 -31.15 2.18 -3.18
N SER A 55 -31.37 3.14 -4.10
CA SER A 55 -31.23 2.87 -5.53
C SER A 55 -29.74 2.69 -5.86
N PRO A 56 -29.38 1.69 -6.69
CA PRO A 56 -28.00 1.53 -7.20
C PRO A 56 -27.47 2.76 -7.96
N SER A 57 -28.36 3.65 -8.43
CA SER A 57 -27.99 4.91 -9.07
C SER A 57 -27.52 6.00 -8.08
N LYS A 58 -27.67 5.76 -6.78
CA LYS A 58 -27.38 6.72 -5.69
C LYS A 58 -26.37 6.17 -4.69
N THR A 59 -26.51 4.90 -4.35
CA THR A 59 -25.70 4.25 -3.33
C THR A 59 -25.20 2.93 -3.86
N GLN A 60 -23.89 2.71 -3.76
CA GLN A 60 -23.28 1.45 -4.12
C GLN A 60 -23.45 0.47 -2.96
N HIS A 61 -24.10 -0.66 -3.23
CA HIS A 61 -24.25 -1.77 -2.28
C HIS A 61 -24.48 -3.08 -3.04
N PRO A 62 -24.29 -4.25 -2.39
CA PRO A 62 -24.67 -5.53 -2.97
C PRO A 62 -26.15 -5.57 -3.35
N LEU A 63 -26.48 -6.23 -4.47
CA LEU A 63 -27.87 -6.42 -4.89
C LEU A 63 -28.65 -7.16 -3.81
N GLY A 64 -29.78 -6.57 -3.38
CA GLY A 64 -30.64 -7.16 -2.36
C GLY A 64 -30.09 -7.13 -0.93
N ALA A 65 -29.08 -6.29 -0.64
CA ALA A 65 -28.59 -6.09 0.72
C ALA A 65 -29.75 -5.68 1.66
N PRO A 66 -30.08 -6.49 2.69
CA PRO A 66 -31.17 -6.18 3.60
C PRO A 66 -30.80 -5.13 4.64
N ASP A 67 -29.50 -4.99 4.92
CA ASP A 67 -28.91 -4.12 5.94
C ASP A 67 -27.50 -3.65 5.53
N PHE A 68 -26.80 -3.01 6.46
CA PHE A 68 -25.46 -2.43 6.26
C PHE A 68 -24.31 -3.34 6.70
N ASP A 69 -24.55 -4.63 6.96
CA ASP A 69 -23.50 -5.54 7.47
C ASP A 69 -22.34 -5.73 6.48
N PHE A 70 -22.58 -5.52 5.18
CA PHE A 70 -21.53 -5.53 4.16
C PHE A 70 -20.46 -4.44 4.38
N LEU A 71 -20.74 -3.40 5.17
CA LEU A 71 -19.76 -2.37 5.52
C LEU A 71 -18.69 -2.89 6.50
N LYS A 72 -18.93 -4.02 7.18
CA LYS A 72 -17.94 -4.67 8.07
C LYS A 72 -16.68 -5.14 7.32
N SER A 73 -16.78 -5.35 6.00
CA SER A 73 -15.62 -5.67 5.14
C SER A 73 -14.94 -4.43 4.55
N SER A 74 -15.35 -3.21 4.94
CA SER A 74 -14.65 -2.00 4.51
C SER A 74 -13.22 -1.96 5.05
N THR A 75 -12.30 -1.52 4.20
CA THR A 75 -10.89 -1.33 4.60
C THR A 75 -10.73 0.13 5.02
N SER A 76 -11.31 0.48 6.17
CA SER A 76 -11.37 1.85 6.66
C SER A 76 -10.53 2.01 7.93
N PHE A 77 -9.51 2.87 7.87
CA PHE A 77 -8.72 3.21 9.04
C PHE A 77 -9.48 4.15 9.98
N ALA A 78 -10.23 5.09 9.41
CA ALA A 78 -10.96 6.11 10.17
C ALA A 78 -12.31 5.62 10.71
N LYS A 79 -12.67 4.34 10.49
CA LYS A 79 -14.00 3.77 10.81
C LYS A 79 -15.13 4.56 10.15
N PHE A 80 -14.87 5.07 8.95
CA PHE A 80 -15.71 6.05 8.25
C PHE A 80 -17.12 5.53 7.91
N PHE A 81 -17.31 4.22 7.82
CA PHE A 81 -18.62 3.62 7.57
C PHE A 81 -19.28 3.05 8.84
N GLU A 82 -18.60 3.11 9.99
CA GLU A 82 -19.17 2.66 11.26
C GLU A 82 -20.31 3.58 11.70
N GLY A 83 -21.36 2.98 12.30
CA GLY A 83 -22.56 3.71 12.72
C GLY A 83 -23.47 4.18 11.59
N THR A 84 -23.31 3.65 10.37
CA THR A 84 -24.23 3.95 9.25
C THR A 84 -25.65 3.54 9.63
N SER A 85 -26.56 4.52 9.65
CA SER A 85 -27.91 4.36 10.23
C SER A 85 -29.03 4.31 9.19
N SER A 86 -28.78 4.73 7.95
CA SER A 86 -29.78 4.81 6.87
C SER A 86 -29.12 4.81 5.49
N TRP A 87 -29.92 4.56 4.44
CA TRP A 87 -29.44 4.62 3.05
C TRP A 87 -28.98 6.02 2.64
N LYS A 88 -29.62 7.07 3.18
CA LYS A 88 -29.19 8.46 2.97
C LYS A 88 -27.84 8.73 3.62
N ASP A 89 -27.61 8.23 4.83
CA ASP A 89 -26.32 8.36 5.51
C ASP A 89 -25.22 7.65 4.71
N LEU A 90 -25.47 6.42 4.23
CA LEU A 90 -24.53 5.72 3.37
C LEU A 90 -24.25 6.48 2.06
N CYS A 91 -25.29 6.99 1.39
CA CYS A 91 -25.18 7.82 0.19
C CYS A 91 -24.32 9.06 0.45
N LYS A 92 -24.54 9.75 1.58
CA LYS A 92 -23.75 10.90 2.02
C LYS A 92 -22.27 10.51 2.19
N ARG A 93 -21.97 9.43 2.92
CA ARG A 93 -20.60 8.95 3.13
C ARG A 93 -19.91 8.60 1.80
N GLN A 94 -20.59 7.84 0.95
CA GLN A 94 -20.10 7.45 -0.38
C GLN A 94 -19.97 8.62 -1.36
N THR A 95 -20.64 9.75 -1.11
CA THR A 95 -20.46 10.98 -1.90
C THR A 95 -19.29 11.82 -1.36
N LEU A 96 -19.22 12.01 -0.04
CA LEU A 96 -18.25 12.90 0.59
C LEU A 96 -16.82 12.37 0.51
N LEU A 97 -16.63 11.07 0.64
CA LEU A 97 -15.31 10.46 0.64
C LEU A 97 -14.61 10.58 -0.72
N PRO A 98 -15.18 10.11 -1.85
CA PRO A 98 -14.61 10.34 -3.18
C PRO A 98 -14.42 11.83 -3.48
N ARG A 99 -15.36 12.69 -3.04
CA ARG A 99 -15.22 14.13 -3.22
C ARG A 99 -13.94 14.67 -2.59
N ASN A 100 -13.56 14.24 -1.39
CA ASN A 100 -12.30 14.66 -0.76
C ASN A 100 -11.09 14.06 -1.48
N TRP A 101 -11.15 12.77 -1.81
CA TRP A 101 -10.13 12.08 -2.61
C TRP A 101 -9.88 12.70 -4.00
N HIS A 102 -10.88 13.34 -4.61
CA HIS A 102 -10.77 14.00 -5.93
C HIS A 102 -10.27 15.45 -5.86
N GLN A 103 -10.16 16.05 -4.67
CA GLN A 103 -9.64 17.41 -4.56
C GLN A 103 -8.17 17.45 -4.98
N GLU A 104 -7.76 18.57 -5.59
CA GLU A 104 -6.34 18.85 -5.85
C GLU A 104 -5.54 18.87 -4.55
N LYS A 105 -6.14 19.37 -3.46
CA LYS A 105 -5.55 19.42 -2.12
C LYS A 105 -6.51 18.82 -1.10
N PRO A 106 -6.56 17.47 -0.98
CA PRO A 106 -7.46 16.81 -0.04
C PRO A 106 -7.20 17.23 1.41
N VAL A 107 -8.25 17.24 2.21
CA VAL A 107 -8.13 17.39 3.66
C VAL A 107 -7.74 16.04 4.25
N THR A 108 -6.66 16.01 5.02
CA THR A 108 -6.10 14.78 5.59
C THR A 108 -5.98 14.85 7.10
N LYS A 109 -6.00 13.67 7.75
CA LYS A 109 -5.55 13.44 9.12
C LYS A 109 -4.45 12.38 9.13
N GLU A 110 -3.66 12.31 10.18
CA GLU A 110 -2.47 11.46 10.20
C GLU A 110 -2.32 10.66 11.50
N SER A 111 -1.77 9.45 11.35
CA SER A 111 -1.31 8.61 12.44
C SER A 111 0.04 7.99 12.11
N VAL A 112 1.01 8.08 13.03
CA VAL A 112 2.32 7.42 12.92
C VAL A 112 2.45 6.43 14.06
N VAL A 113 2.65 5.16 13.72
CA VAL A 113 2.70 4.02 14.64
C VAL A 113 4.12 3.47 14.66
N GLN A 114 4.84 3.73 15.76
CA GLN A 114 6.09 3.05 16.05
C GLN A 114 5.77 1.66 16.62
N VAL A 115 6.30 0.61 15.98
CA VAL A 115 6.13 -0.77 16.43
C VAL A 115 7.38 -1.17 17.23
N GLY A 116 7.27 -1.18 18.56
CA GLY A 116 8.39 -1.55 19.42
C GLY A 116 9.60 -0.61 19.24
N ASN A 117 10.82 -1.16 19.28
CA ASN A 117 12.05 -0.40 19.03
C ASN A 117 12.69 -0.73 17.68
N ASP A 118 12.29 -1.82 17.04
CA ASP A 118 12.94 -2.33 15.84
C ASP A 118 12.27 -1.77 14.58
N PRO A 119 13.04 -1.33 13.57
CA PRO A 119 12.48 -0.79 12.34
C PRO A 119 11.58 -1.81 11.64
N VAL A 120 10.37 -1.39 11.25
CA VAL A 120 9.44 -2.24 10.49
C VAL A 120 10.03 -2.58 9.13
N TRP A 121 9.96 -3.84 8.72
CA TRP A 121 10.31 -4.28 7.37
C TRP A 121 9.07 -4.39 6.49
N ARG A 122 8.27 -5.46 6.61
CA ARG A 122 6.96 -5.56 5.96
C ARG A 122 5.85 -5.38 6.98
N PHE A 123 4.67 -4.92 6.55
CA PHE A 123 3.47 -5.02 7.37
C PHE A 123 2.21 -5.22 6.53
N ARG A 124 1.16 -5.77 7.15
CA ARG A 124 -0.16 -5.95 6.55
C ARG A 124 -1.23 -5.53 7.56
N PRO A 125 -2.16 -4.63 7.19
CA PRO A 125 -3.28 -4.26 8.06
C PRO A 125 -4.43 -5.27 7.98
N ASP A 126 -5.04 -5.57 9.12
CA ASP A 126 -6.38 -6.17 9.21
C ASP A 126 -7.34 -5.14 9.83
N PHE A 127 -8.18 -4.54 8.98
CA PHE A 127 -9.18 -3.56 9.41
C PHE A 127 -10.33 -4.18 10.19
N LYS A 128 -10.70 -5.43 9.90
CA LYS A 128 -11.75 -6.17 10.60
C LYS A 128 -11.33 -6.46 12.04
N ARG A 129 -10.09 -6.92 12.23
CA ARG A 129 -9.53 -7.20 13.58
C ARG A 129 -8.83 -5.99 14.20
N ARG A 130 -8.74 -4.84 13.52
CA ARG A 130 -8.06 -3.63 14.01
C ARG A 130 -6.62 -3.93 14.49
N ILE A 131 -5.84 -4.62 13.66
CA ILE A 131 -4.43 -4.95 13.92
C ILE A 131 -3.52 -4.65 12.72
N PHE A 132 -2.24 -4.40 13.00
CA PHE A 132 -1.16 -4.49 12.02
C PHE A 132 -0.33 -5.73 12.35
N LEU A 133 -0.09 -6.60 11.37
CA LEU A 133 0.98 -7.59 11.44
C LEU A 133 2.22 -7.02 10.77
N SER A 134 3.38 -7.10 11.41
CA SER A 134 4.62 -6.56 10.86
C SER A 134 5.84 -7.42 11.20
N THR A 135 6.71 -7.63 10.22
CA THR A 135 8.08 -8.14 10.43
C THR A 135 9.06 -6.97 10.62
N SER A 136 10.26 -7.24 11.10
CA SER A 136 11.29 -6.22 11.33
C SER A 136 12.58 -6.50 10.56
N GLN A 137 13.34 -5.44 10.31
CA GLN A 137 14.73 -5.52 9.84
C GLN A 137 15.61 -6.31 10.81
N ALA A 138 15.31 -6.29 12.11
CA ALA A 138 16.03 -7.08 13.13
C ALA A 138 15.45 -8.50 13.32
N GLY A 139 14.43 -8.88 12.55
CA GLY A 139 13.69 -10.14 12.71
C GLY A 139 12.55 -10.04 13.73
N GLY A 140 11.84 -11.14 13.90
CA GLY A 140 10.62 -11.18 14.71
C GLY A 140 9.36 -10.73 13.96
N LEU A 141 8.21 -11.02 14.56
CA LEU A 141 6.88 -10.64 14.08
C LEU A 141 6.13 -9.95 15.20
N ASN A 142 5.49 -8.83 14.92
CA ASN A 142 4.68 -8.09 15.88
C ASN A 142 3.22 -8.01 15.40
N VAL A 143 2.29 -8.21 16.33
CA VAL A 143 0.87 -7.91 16.14
C VAL A 143 0.54 -6.67 16.97
N THR A 144 0.27 -5.57 16.29
CA THR A 144 0.07 -4.25 16.91
C THR A 144 -1.38 -3.82 16.79
N CYS A 145 -1.98 -3.36 17.89
CA CYS A 145 -3.33 -2.80 17.91
C CYS A 145 -3.41 -1.53 17.06
N MET A 146 -4.22 -1.55 16.01
CA MET A 146 -4.38 -0.42 15.09
C MET A 146 -4.98 0.83 15.75
N ASP A 147 -5.75 0.68 16.84
CA ASP A 147 -6.39 1.80 17.52
C ASP A 147 -5.48 2.47 18.57
N THR A 148 -4.57 1.70 19.19
CA THR A 148 -3.78 2.17 20.34
C THR A 148 -2.28 2.21 20.10
N GLY A 149 -1.78 1.58 19.03
CA GLY A 149 -0.35 1.41 18.76
C GLY A 149 0.36 0.41 19.68
N LYS A 150 -0.36 -0.25 20.60
CA LYS A 150 0.23 -1.23 21.52
C LYS A 150 0.45 -2.58 20.85
N ILE A 151 1.61 -3.19 21.10
CA ILE A 151 1.88 -4.58 20.72
C ILE A 151 0.98 -5.50 21.57
N LEU A 152 0.19 -6.32 20.89
CA LEU A 152 -0.70 -7.33 21.47
C LEU A 152 0.00 -8.68 21.62
N TRP A 153 0.84 -9.04 20.66
CA TRP A 153 1.53 -10.33 20.61
C TRP A 153 2.79 -10.23 19.73
N ARG A 154 3.75 -11.14 19.94
CA ARG A 154 5.00 -11.17 19.18
C ARG A 154 5.57 -12.59 19.01
N LEU A 155 6.34 -12.78 17.95
CA LEU A 155 7.36 -13.82 17.83
C LEU A 155 8.75 -13.19 17.91
N PRO A 156 9.71 -13.84 18.59
CA PRO A 156 11.07 -13.32 18.71
C PRO A 156 11.84 -13.41 17.38
N SER A 157 12.99 -12.73 17.33
CA SER A 157 13.93 -12.82 16.21
C SER A 157 14.75 -14.10 16.29
N THR A 158 15.16 -14.65 15.13
CA THR A 158 16.14 -15.74 15.08
C THR A 158 17.49 -15.32 15.67
N LEU A 159 17.80 -14.01 15.68
CA LEU A 159 18.99 -13.45 16.34
C LEU A 159 18.95 -13.59 17.87
N GLU A 160 17.76 -13.77 18.44
CA GLU A 160 17.55 -13.89 19.89
C GLU A 160 17.35 -15.35 20.32
N THR A 161 16.75 -16.19 19.47
CA THR A 161 16.41 -17.58 19.82
C THR A 161 16.19 -18.47 18.60
N ASP A 162 16.65 -19.73 18.72
CA ASP A 162 16.45 -20.81 17.75
C ASP A 162 15.07 -21.49 17.84
N ALA A 163 14.16 -20.99 18.69
CA ALA A 163 12.80 -21.51 18.83
C ALA A 163 11.89 -21.06 17.67
N ALA A 164 10.56 -21.08 17.85
CA ALA A 164 9.63 -20.46 16.89
C ALA A 164 9.90 -18.96 16.79
N SER A 165 10.67 -18.56 15.79
CA SER A 165 11.19 -17.20 15.59
C SER A 165 11.14 -16.81 14.11
N VAL A 166 11.32 -15.52 13.84
CA VAL A 166 11.24 -14.97 12.49
C VAL A 166 12.56 -14.30 12.14
N ARG A 167 13.11 -14.61 10.96
CA ARG A 167 14.40 -14.09 10.52
C ARG A 167 14.36 -12.59 10.21
N PRO A 168 15.50 -11.88 10.29
CA PRO A 168 15.67 -10.55 9.73
C PRO A 168 15.13 -10.46 8.30
N TYR A 169 14.43 -9.36 7.99
CA TYR A 169 13.93 -9.05 6.65
C TYR A 169 12.95 -10.09 6.06
N ALA A 170 12.32 -10.92 6.90
CA ALA A 170 11.30 -11.87 6.44
C ALA A 170 10.16 -11.15 5.69
N HIS A 171 9.84 -11.64 4.49
CA HIS A 171 8.69 -11.20 3.72
C HIS A 171 7.40 -11.62 4.43
N LEU A 172 6.34 -10.82 4.26
CA LEU A 172 5.08 -11.03 4.98
C LEU A 172 3.88 -10.85 4.06
N GLU A 173 3.14 -11.93 3.93
CA GLU A 173 1.84 -11.96 3.28
C GLU A 173 0.74 -12.22 4.31
N TYR A 174 -0.42 -11.62 4.12
CA TYR A 174 -1.53 -11.74 5.05
C TYR A 174 -2.88 -11.59 4.35
N GLN A 175 -3.80 -12.52 4.66
CA GLN A 175 -5.18 -12.44 4.21
C GLN A 175 -6.12 -13.04 5.27
N ASP A 176 -7.10 -12.25 5.71
CA ASP A 176 -8.20 -12.61 6.62
C ASP A 176 -7.82 -13.61 7.73
N GLY A 177 -6.96 -13.18 8.66
CA GLY A 177 -6.55 -14.02 9.79
C GLY A 177 -5.47 -15.05 9.48
N THR A 178 -4.97 -15.15 8.24
CA THR A 178 -3.86 -16.04 7.89
C THR A 178 -2.64 -15.23 7.47
N ALA A 179 -1.51 -15.49 8.12
CA ALA A 179 -0.21 -14.91 7.81
C ALA A 179 0.71 -15.97 7.21
N VAL A 180 1.51 -15.56 6.22
CA VAL A 180 2.57 -16.37 5.62
C VAL A 180 3.84 -15.56 5.60
N PHE A 181 4.94 -16.15 6.05
CA PHE A 181 6.26 -15.56 5.97
C PHE A 181 7.29 -16.65 5.67
N ASP A 182 8.38 -16.25 5.02
CA ASP A 182 9.49 -17.14 4.74
C ASP A 182 10.35 -17.36 5.97
N ARG A 183 11.07 -18.48 5.95
CA ARG A 183 12.03 -18.90 6.96
C ARG A 183 13.36 -19.19 6.27
N GLU A 184 14.39 -19.49 7.05
CA GLU A 184 15.61 -20.07 6.48
C GLU A 184 15.30 -21.44 5.85
N GLY A 185 15.81 -21.65 4.64
CA GLY A 185 15.56 -22.81 3.79
C GLY A 185 14.39 -22.63 2.81
N ASP A 186 14.16 -23.66 1.99
CA ASP A 186 13.18 -23.64 0.88
C ASP A 186 11.75 -23.93 1.37
N ALA A 187 11.25 -23.09 2.29
CA ALA A 187 9.93 -23.27 2.87
C ALA A 187 9.31 -21.94 3.34
N VAL A 188 7.98 -21.92 3.42
CA VAL A 188 7.22 -20.83 4.05
C VAL A 188 6.39 -21.36 5.21
N GLU A 189 6.25 -20.54 6.26
CA GLU A 189 5.43 -20.87 7.41
C GLU A 189 4.03 -20.28 7.28
N VAL A 190 3.02 -21.04 7.70
CA VAL A 190 1.63 -20.61 7.70
C VAL A 190 1.13 -20.49 9.13
N TRP A 191 0.69 -19.29 9.48
CA TRP A 191 0.20 -18.94 10.80
C TRP A 191 -1.24 -18.46 10.73
N ARG A 192 -2.07 -18.86 11.69
CA ARG A 192 -3.50 -18.51 11.70
C ARG A 192 -3.92 -17.89 13.04
N HIS A 193 -4.71 -16.84 12.92
CA HIS A 193 -5.40 -16.19 14.03
C HIS A 193 -6.52 -17.09 14.58
N ASP A 194 -6.70 -17.09 15.89
CA ASP A 194 -7.75 -17.82 16.56
C ASP A 194 -9.02 -16.96 16.67
N ASP A 195 -9.93 -17.10 15.69
CA ASP A 195 -11.18 -16.32 15.63
C ASP A 195 -12.18 -16.63 16.75
N SER A 196 -11.92 -17.65 17.59
CA SER A 196 -12.73 -17.92 18.77
C SER A 196 -12.43 -16.97 19.94
N LYS A 197 -11.30 -16.26 19.89
CA LYS A 197 -10.85 -15.38 20.96
C LYS A 197 -11.64 -14.06 20.98
N ALA A 198 -11.78 -13.51 22.19
CA ALA A 198 -12.39 -12.20 22.39
C ALA A 198 -11.52 -11.09 21.75
N PHE A 199 -12.11 -9.93 21.50
CA PHE A 199 -11.42 -8.80 20.86
C PHE A 199 -10.18 -8.35 21.67
N GLU A 200 -10.20 -8.51 22.98
CA GLU A 200 -9.07 -8.21 23.88
C GLU A 200 -7.88 -9.15 23.67
N GLU A 201 -8.11 -10.35 23.11
CA GLU A 201 -7.12 -11.41 22.90
C GLU A 201 -6.83 -11.69 21.41
N ARG A 202 -7.31 -10.80 20.52
CA ARG A 202 -7.20 -10.92 19.05
C ARG A 202 -5.78 -10.86 18.46
N GLY A 203 -4.76 -10.88 19.32
CA GLY A 203 -3.36 -10.71 18.92
C GLY A 203 -2.66 -12.01 18.54
N GLU A 204 -3.13 -13.16 19.03
CA GLU A 204 -2.36 -14.40 18.99
C GLU A 204 -2.51 -15.17 17.67
N PHE A 205 -1.39 -15.62 17.12
CA PHE A 205 -1.32 -16.49 15.95
C PHE A 205 -0.67 -17.81 16.33
N LYS A 206 -1.11 -18.89 15.65
CA LYS A 206 -0.55 -20.23 15.81
C LYS A 206 -0.09 -20.76 14.47
N MET A 207 1.09 -21.37 14.43
CA MET A 207 1.56 -22.08 13.24
C MET A 207 0.64 -23.27 12.97
N ILE A 208 0.18 -23.40 11.72
CA ILE A 208 -0.69 -24.49 11.28
C ILE A 208 -0.04 -25.39 10.22
N ALA A 209 0.96 -24.89 9.50
CA ALA A 209 1.68 -25.64 8.49
C ALA A 209 3.05 -25.02 8.18
N VAL A 210 3.96 -25.85 7.66
CA VAL A 210 5.15 -25.43 6.92
C VAL A 210 4.99 -25.98 5.52
N LEU A 211 5.12 -25.13 4.50
CA LEU A 211 4.95 -25.50 3.10
C LEU A 211 6.32 -25.57 2.43
N PRO A 212 6.93 -26.77 2.33
CA PRO A 212 8.20 -26.94 1.64
C PRO A 212 8.01 -26.81 0.14
N HIS A 213 9.00 -26.24 -0.52
CA HIS A 213 9.16 -26.26 -1.96
C HIS A 213 10.62 -26.61 -2.23
N ASP A 214 10.91 -27.36 -3.28
CA ASP A 214 12.22 -28.00 -3.46
C ASP A 214 13.24 -27.04 -4.11
N CYS A 215 13.09 -25.72 -3.92
CA CYS A 215 13.90 -24.67 -4.54
C CYS A 215 13.79 -23.32 -3.81
N GLN A 216 14.76 -22.44 -4.04
CA GLN A 216 14.86 -21.14 -3.37
C GLN A 216 13.61 -20.29 -3.59
N THR A 217 13.06 -19.75 -2.49
CA THR A 217 11.98 -18.77 -2.53
C THR A 217 12.51 -17.43 -3.05
N ARG A 218 12.04 -16.98 -4.21
CA ARG A 218 12.33 -15.62 -4.69
C ARG A 218 11.24 -14.62 -4.32
N GLY A 219 9.99 -15.08 -4.26
CA GLY A 219 8.84 -14.27 -3.84
C GLY A 219 7.59 -15.13 -3.60
N PHE A 220 6.63 -14.58 -2.87
CA PHE A 220 5.33 -15.23 -2.68
C PHE A 220 4.24 -14.19 -2.40
N GLN A 221 3.01 -14.55 -2.72
CA GLN A 221 1.84 -13.72 -2.51
C GLN A 221 0.64 -14.54 -2.05
N LEU A 222 -0.03 -14.09 -0.98
CA LEU A 222 -1.28 -14.69 -0.48
C LEU A 222 -2.46 -13.81 -0.87
N SER A 223 -3.30 -14.29 -1.79
CA SER A 223 -4.57 -13.64 -2.12
C SER A 223 -5.58 -14.65 -2.65
N HIS A 224 -6.86 -14.27 -2.69
CA HIS A 224 -7.94 -15.13 -3.21
C HIS A 224 -8.00 -16.57 -2.62
N LYS A 225 -7.60 -16.77 -1.36
CA LYS A 225 -7.46 -18.10 -0.73
C LYS A 225 -6.46 -19.02 -1.47
N THR A 226 -5.50 -18.43 -2.17
CA THR A 226 -4.38 -19.14 -2.78
C THR A 226 -3.07 -18.46 -2.39
N LEU A 227 -2.05 -19.26 -2.08
CA LEU A 227 -0.69 -18.77 -1.97
C LEU A 227 0.04 -19.16 -3.24
N VAL A 228 0.66 -18.19 -3.91
CA VAL A 228 1.55 -18.46 -5.02
C VAL A 228 2.98 -18.16 -4.60
N VAL A 229 3.88 -19.10 -4.85
CA VAL A 229 5.32 -18.99 -4.58
C VAL A 229 6.07 -19.06 -5.91
N VAL A 230 7.15 -18.30 -6.05
CA VAL A 230 8.01 -18.28 -7.23
C VAL A 230 9.48 -18.46 -6.86
N SER A 231 10.21 -19.16 -7.73
CA SER A 231 11.65 -19.32 -7.71
C SER A 231 12.27 -18.72 -8.99
N THR A 232 13.52 -18.29 -8.91
CA THR A 232 14.32 -17.89 -10.09
C THR A 232 14.65 -19.07 -11.01
N GLN A 233 14.54 -20.30 -10.50
CA GLN A 233 14.85 -21.55 -11.20
C GLN A 233 13.70 -22.04 -12.11
N GLY A 234 12.87 -21.13 -12.64
CA GLY A 234 11.80 -21.48 -13.57
C GLY A 234 10.60 -22.21 -12.94
N GLN A 235 10.42 -22.12 -11.62
CA GLN A 235 9.38 -22.87 -10.89
C GLN A 235 8.41 -21.96 -10.12
N GLY A 236 7.12 -22.30 -10.21
CA GLY A 236 6.06 -21.71 -9.39
C GLY A 236 5.19 -22.75 -8.70
N PHE A 237 4.59 -22.38 -7.57
CA PHE A 237 3.76 -23.27 -6.76
C PHE A 237 2.46 -22.57 -6.35
N VAL A 238 1.32 -23.21 -6.60
CA VAL A 238 0.00 -22.72 -6.16
C VAL A 238 -0.52 -23.62 -5.04
N TYR A 239 -0.66 -23.07 -3.83
CA TYR A 239 -1.26 -23.75 -2.70
C TYR A 239 -2.71 -23.29 -2.50
N ASP A 240 -3.59 -24.24 -2.18
CA ASP A 240 -4.99 -24.00 -1.86
C ASP A 240 -5.18 -23.80 -0.34
N PHE A 241 -5.67 -22.62 0.05
CA PHE A 241 -5.95 -22.25 1.44
C PHE A 241 -7.43 -22.44 1.81
N SER A 242 -8.26 -22.99 0.92
CA SER A 242 -9.63 -23.40 1.24
C SER A 242 -9.69 -24.66 2.11
N VAL A 243 -8.59 -25.41 2.17
CA VAL A 243 -8.40 -26.59 3.02
C VAL A 243 -7.42 -26.31 4.17
N THR A 244 -7.44 -27.12 5.22
CA THR A 244 -6.54 -26.97 6.37
C THR A 244 -5.99 -28.35 6.81
N PRO A 245 -4.66 -28.56 6.80
CA PRO A 245 -3.61 -27.62 6.36
C PRO A 245 -3.71 -27.31 4.85
N PRO A 246 -3.15 -26.17 4.37
CA PRO A 246 -3.10 -25.86 2.94
C PRO A 246 -2.35 -26.95 2.16
N THR A 247 -2.75 -27.17 0.90
CA THR A 247 -2.15 -28.22 0.05
C THR A 247 -1.71 -27.67 -1.30
N LEU A 248 -0.61 -28.19 -1.83
CA LEU A 248 -0.16 -27.86 -3.19
C LEU A 248 -1.22 -28.32 -4.21
N ARG A 249 -1.71 -27.40 -5.03
CA ARG A 249 -2.72 -27.64 -6.06
C ARG A 249 -2.10 -27.78 -7.45
N THR A 250 -1.18 -26.88 -7.79
CA THR A 250 -0.59 -26.78 -9.14
C THR A 250 0.89 -26.42 -9.03
N ARG A 251 1.73 -27.05 -9.86
CA ARG A 251 3.10 -26.59 -10.14
C ARG A 251 3.10 -25.86 -11.48
N LEU A 252 3.74 -24.71 -11.53
CA LEU A 252 3.92 -23.91 -12.75
C LEU A 252 5.35 -24.07 -13.23
N GLU A 253 5.50 -24.29 -14.53
CA GLU A 253 6.78 -24.11 -15.24
C GLU A 253 6.75 -22.68 -15.78
N ILE A 254 7.58 -21.83 -15.21
CA ILE A 254 7.73 -20.44 -15.62
C ILE A 254 9.09 -20.25 -16.28
N GLU A 255 9.27 -19.14 -16.99
CA GLU A 255 10.59 -18.78 -17.49
C GLU A 255 11.56 -18.48 -16.35
N ASP A 256 12.84 -18.79 -16.58
CA ASP A 256 13.93 -18.46 -15.66
C ASP A 256 14.08 -16.94 -15.49
N ASP A 257 14.76 -16.53 -14.42
CA ASP A 257 15.08 -15.14 -14.11
C ASP A 257 13.87 -14.25 -13.79
N ALA A 258 12.82 -14.83 -13.20
CA ALA A 258 11.75 -14.03 -12.61
C ALA A 258 12.31 -13.14 -11.50
N VAL A 259 12.00 -11.83 -11.52
CA VAL A 259 12.57 -10.85 -10.57
C VAL A 259 11.94 -10.92 -9.17
N GLY A 260 11.12 -11.95 -8.91
CA GLY A 260 10.50 -12.21 -7.61
C GLY A 260 9.21 -11.48 -7.31
N HIS A 261 8.86 -10.46 -8.08
CA HIS A 261 7.56 -9.80 -7.97
C HIS A 261 6.49 -10.62 -8.67
N LEU A 262 5.41 -10.88 -7.93
CA LEU A 262 4.23 -11.50 -8.47
C LEU A 262 2.97 -10.91 -7.85
N ASP A 263 1.91 -10.91 -8.64
CA ASP A 263 0.57 -10.56 -8.19
C ASP A 263 -0.43 -11.49 -8.85
N GLN A 264 -1.60 -11.66 -8.25
CA GLN A 264 -2.56 -12.67 -8.69
C GLN A 264 -3.98 -12.16 -8.52
N ASP A 265 -4.87 -12.63 -9.38
CA ASP A 265 -6.30 -12.58 -9.12
C ASP A 265 -6.84 -13.96 -8.75
N ALA A 266 -8.14 -14.19 -8.85
CA ALA A 266 -8.74 -15.48 -8.50
C ALA A 266 -8.29 -16.64 -9.42
N GLU A 267 -7.97 -16.37 -10.68
CA GLU A 267 -7.76 -17.37 -11.73
C GLU A 267 -6.31 -17.40 -12.23
N MET A 268 -5.67 -16.24 -12.31
CA MET A 268 -4.37 -16.05 -12.94
C MET A 268 -3.34 -15.56 -11.94
N VAL A 269 -2.08 -15.85 -12.23
CA VAL A 269 -0.91 -15.24 -11.58
C VAL A 269 -0.07 -14.53 -12.64
N MET A 270 0.47 -13.38 -12.28
CA MET A 270 1.35 -12.56 -13.08
C MET A 270 2.72 -12.49 -12.41
N TYR A 271 3.77 -12.77 -13.17
CA TYR A 271 5.16 -12.63 -12.74
C TYR A 271 5.81 -11.48 -13.49
N SER A 272 6.62 -10.71 -12.79
CA SER A 272 7.50 -9.76 -13.45
C SER A 272 8.77 -10.46 -13.95
N MET A 273 9.13 -10.18 -15.20
CA MET A 273 10.24 -10.78 -15.93
C MET A 273 11.27 -9.73 -16.38
N GLY A 274 11.37 -8.62 -15.63
CA GLY A 274 12.30 -7.52 -15.93
C GLY A 274 11.97 -6.85 -17.26
N ALA A 275 12.97 -6.75 -18.15
CA ALA A 275 12.80 -6.18 -19.48
C ALA A 275 11.81 -6.95 -20.38
N ARG A 276 11.44 -8.19 -20.02
CA ARG A 276 10.41 -8.97 -20.76
C ARG A 276 8.98 -8.59 -20.39
N GLY A 277 8.79 -7.71 -19.41
CA GLY A 277 7.47 -7.27 -18.95
C GLY A 277 6.83 -8.27 -17.99
N TYR A 278 5.51 -8.46 -18.09
CA TYR A 278 4.75 -9.22 -17.12
C TYR A 278 4.11 -10.46 -17.73
N HIS A 279 4.55 -11.65 -17.31
CA HIS A 279 4.10 -12.93 -17.84
C HIS A 279 2.94 -13.47 -17.00
N VAL A 280 1.85 -13.87 -17.65
CA VAL A 280 0.62 -14.32 -16.99
C VAL A 280 0.40 -15.80 -17.23
N TYR A 281 0.06 -16.52 -16.16
CA TYR A 281 -0.17 -17.96 -16.15
C TYR A 281 -1.51 -18.29 -15.48
N ASP A 282 -2.15 -19.35 -15.96
CA ASP A 282 -3.37 -19.88 -15.36
C ASP A 282 -3.05 -20.77 -14.16
N LYS A 283 -3.59 -20.41 -12.98
CA LYS A 283 -3.29 -21.11 -11.72
C LYS A 283 -3.82 -22.54 -11.68
N SER A 284 -4.83 -22.86 -12.49
CA SER A 284 -5.47 -24.17 -12.50
C SER A 284 -4.77 -25.17 -13.41
N THR A 285 -4.28 -24.70 -14.56
CA THR A 285 -3.64 -25.52 -15.59
C THR A 285 -2.12 -25.40 -15.60
N GLY A 286 -1.55 -24.39 -14.94
CA GLY A 286 -0.12 -24.07 -14.94
C GLY A 286 0.38 -23.48 -16.26
N LYS A 287 -0.51 -23.22 -17.23
CA LYS A 287 -0.12 -22.82 -18.59
C LYS A 287 0.13 -21.33 -18.70
N PHE A 288 1.14 -20.98 -19.50
CA PHE A 288 1.36 -19.61 -19.97
C PHE A 288 0.17 -19.13 -20.81
N VAL A 289 -0.35 -17.96 -20.46
CA VAL A 289 -1.48 -17.30 -21.14
C VAL A 289 -0.99 -16.23 -22.10
N GLY A 290 0.02 -15.47 -21.71
CA GLY A 290 0.60 -14.39 -22.52
C GLY A 290 1.41 -13.41 -21.67
N ALA A 291 1.95 -12.39 -22.32
CA ALA A 291 2.75 -11.35 -21.67
C ALA A 291 2.16 -9.96 -21.91
N VAL A 292 2.12 -9.14 -20.86
CA VAL A 292 1.86 -7.72 -20.93
C VAL A 292 3.20 -7.00 -21.09
N GLN A 293 3.39 -6.33 -22.23
CA GLN A 293 4.64 -5.72 -22.65
C GLN A 293 4.49 -4.18 -22.69
N PRO A 294 5.01 -3.46 -21.68
CA PRO A 294 4.74 -2.03 -21.53
C PRO A 294 5.16 -1.15 -22.72
N TRP A 295 6.22 -1.51 -23.43
CA TRP A 295 6.70 -0.80 -24.63
C TRP A 295 5.76 -0.88 -25.84
N LYS A 296 4.75 -1.78 -25.83
CA LYS A 296 3.68 -1.80 -26.85
C LYS A 296 2.62 -0.71 -26.65
N CYS A 297 2.80 0.19 -25.69
CA CYS A 297 1.98 1.38 -25.51
C CYS A 297 2.09 2.32 -26.72
N ALA A 298 0.98 2.95 -27.10
CA ALA A 298 0.97 3.98 -28.14
C ALA A 298 1.73 5.25 -27.67
N GLU A 299 2.41 5.95 -28.58
CA GLU A 299 3.14 7.18 -28.24
C GLU A 299 2.21 8.29 -27.74
N GLU A 300 1.00 8.36 -28.28
CA GLU A 300 -0.05 9.30 -27.86
C GLU A 300 -0.55 9.06 -26.43
N ASN A 301 -0.32 7.86 -25.88
CA ASN A 301 -0.68 7.50 -24.50
C ASN A 301 0.54 7.55 -23.56
N ARG A 302 1.56 8.33 -23.93
CA ARG A 302 2.67 8.67 -23.04
C ARG A 302 2.40 9.99 -22.34
N TYR A 303 2.69 9.98 -21.05
CA TYR A 303 2.54 11.12 -20.17
C TYR A 303 3.80 11.27 -19.33
N HIS A 304 3.96 12.42 -18.70
CA HIS A 304 5.02 12.62 -17.71
C HIS A 304 4.54 13.45 -16.52
N ILE A 305 5.28 13.33 -15.43
CA ILE A 305 5.13 14.11 -14.21
C ILE A 305 6.52 14.56 -13.77
N LEU A 306 6.70 15.88 -13.69
CA LEU A 306 7.92 16.48 -13.13
C LEU A 306 7.97 16.24 -11.63
N HIS A 307 9.15 15.95 -11.09
CA HIS A 307 9.29 15.72 -9.67
C HIS A 307 9.06 17.03 -8.89
N PRO A 308 8.26 17.02 -7.81
CA PRO A 308 8.04 18.24 -7.03
C PRO A 308 9.34 18.75 -6.40
N ASP A 309 9.65 20.04 -6.56
CA ASP A 309 10.85 20.66 -6.00
C ASP A 309 11.03 20.37 -4.50
N SER A 310 12.16 19.76 -4.14
CA SER A 310 12.58 19.49 -2.75
C SER A 310 12.87 20.77 -1.95
N SER A 311 12.91 21.94 -2.61
CA SER A 311 13.19 23.26 -2.01
C SER A 311 12.08 23.77 -1.09
N THR A 312 10.91 23.16 -1.12
CA THR A 312 9.99 23.21 0.03
C THR A 312 10.49 22.23 1.08
N ALA A 313 11.64 22.57 1.69
CA ALA A 313 12.15 21.85 2.84
C ALA A 313 10.99 21.62 3.80
N PRO A 314 10.82 20.40 4.36
CA PRO A 314 9.79 20.18 5.35
C PRO A 314 9.94 21.29 6.37
N SER A 315 8.88 22.05 6.59
CA SER A 315 8.93 23.08 7.62
C SER A 315 9.45 22.41 8.89
N VAL A 316 10.14 23.12 9.78
CA VAL A 316 10.59 22.55 11.08
C VAL A 316 9.43 21.88 11.85
N ARG A 317 8.16 22.10 11.44
CA ARG A 317 6.96 21.38 11.87
C ARG A 317 6.75 20.00 11.25
N GLU A 318 7.09 19.78 9.98
CA GLU A 318 7.00 18.47 9.30
C GLU A 318 8.12 17.51 9.74
N ALA A 319 9.28 18.04 10.15
CA ALA A 319 10.33 17.27 10.83
C ALA A 319 9.94 16.80 12.27
N ARG A 320 8.76 17.21 12.79
CA ARG A 320 8.27 16.84 14.14
C ARG A 320 7.45 15.56 14.18
N HIS A 321 7.24 14.88 13.05
CA HIS A 321 6.33 13.73 12.96
C HIS A 321 6.99 12.44 13.48
N GLY A 322 7.28 12.41 14.77
CA GLY A 322 7.54 11.19 15.52
C GLY A 322 6.27 10.36 15.76
N PRO A 323 6.31 9.34 16.64
CA PRO A 323 5.18 8.50 16.95
C PRO A 323 4.03 9.34 17.49
N THR A 324 2.83 9.12 16.95
CA THR A 324 1.63 9.81 17.46
C THR A 324 1.27 9.28 18.86
N PRO A 325 0.94 10.15 19.85
CA PRO A 325 0.58 9.71 21.21
C PRO A 325 -0.63 8.78 21.25
N ARG A 326 -1.53 8.91 20.27
CA ARG A 326 -2.65 8.01 20.02
C ARG A 326 -2.72 7.72 18.53
N THR A 327 -2.86 6.44 18.18
CA THR A 327 -3.00 6.01 16.78
C THR A 327 -4.39 6.31 16.23
N PHE A 328 -5.43 6.15 17.04
CA PHE A 328 -6.81 6.48 16.68
C PHE A 328 -7.47 7.34 17.78
N PRO A 329 -8.30 8.35 17.43
CA PRO A 329 -8.53 8.84 16.07
C PRO A 329 -7.27 9.50 15.48
N PRO A 330 -7.11 9.51 14.14
CA PRO A 330 -6.04 10.25 13.48
C PRO A 330 -6.05 11.73 13.89
N SER A 331 -4.88 12.31 14.10
CA SER A 331 -4.74 13.67 14.63
C SER A 331 -4.63 14.72 13.51
N HIS A 332 -4.96 15.98 13.87
CA HIS A 332 -4.81 17.24 13.14
C HIS A 332 -5.16 17.23 11.64
N LEU A 333 -6.20 18.01 11.29
CA LEU A 333 -6.54 18.27 9.89
C LEU A 333 -5.43 19.07 9.19
N SER A 334 -5.05 18.65 7.99
CA SER A 334 -4.11 19.38 7.14
C SER A 334 -4.44 19.24 5.66
N LYS A 335 -4.20 20.31 4.90
CA LYS A 335 -4.23 20.34 3.43
C LYS A 335 -2.83 20.37 2.81
N THR A 336 -1.77 20.23 3.61
CA THR A 336 -0.37 20.38 3.15
C THR A 336 0.38 19.06 3.05
N ARG A 337 -0.12 17.97 3.66
CA ARG A 337 0.56 16.66 3.64
C ARG A 337 0.63 16.01 2.26
N LEU A 338 -0.24 16.42 1.35
CA LEU A 338 -0.31 15.94 -0.02
C LEU A 338 0.02 17.09 -0.96
N VAL A 339 1.02 16.90 -1.81
CA VAL A 339 1.47 17.87 -2.80
C VAL A 339 0.83 17.53 -4.15
N PRO A 340 0.07 18.43 -4.80
CA PRO A 340 -0.55 18.14 -6.08
C PRO A 340 0.50 17.77 -7.16
N LEU A 341 0.19 16.77 -7.97
CA LEU A 341 0.98 16.37 -9.13
C LEU A 341 0.33 16.90 -10.41
N LYS A 342 1.16 17.35 -11.36
CA LYS A 342 0.70 17.80 -12.67
C LYS A 342 1.03 16.75 -13.72
N LEU A 343 -0.01 16.14 -14.28
CA LEU A 343 0.10 15.23 -15.42
C LEU A 343 0.23 16.05 -16.71
N GLN A 344 1.19 15.68 -17.56
CA GLN A 344 1.44 16.35 -18.84
C GLN A 344 1.51 15.30 -19.96
N SER A 345 1.13 15.68 -21.18
CA SER A 345 1.21 14.80 -22.35
C SER A 345 2.63 14.72 -22.91
N GLY A 346 3.00 13.56 -23.45
CA GLY A 346 4.29 13.28 -24.06
C GLY A 346 5.31 12.72 -23.08
N ALA A 347 6.48 12.36 -23.61
CA ALA A 347 7.63 11.88 -22.84
C ALA A 347 8.19 12.96 -21.91
N LEU A 348 8.93 12.53 -20.89
CA LEU A 348 9.59 13.40 -19.93
C LEU A 348 10.66 14.26 -20.63
N PRO A 349 10.65 15.59 -20.45
CA PRO A 349 11.64 16.47 -21.08
C PRO A 349 12.99 16.38 -20.34
N PHE A 350 14.03 15.85 -20.99
CA PHE A 350 15.38 15.77 -20.40
C PHE A 350 16.21 17.05 -20.64
N PRO A 351 17.02 17.50 -19.67
CA PRO A 351 18.07 18.48 -19.92
C PRO A 351 19.15 17.87 -20.85
N HIS A 352 19.71 18.70 -21.74
CA HIS A 352 20.60 18.30 -22.84
C HIS A 352 21.71 17.29 -22.47
N ASN A 353 21.83 16.22 -23.29
CA ASN A 353 22.93 15.24 -23.47
C ASN A 353 22.79 13.81 -22.94
N ASP A 354 21.77 13.44 -22.17
CA ASP A 354 21.53 12.03 -21.85
C ASP A 354 20.47 11.43 -22.79
N GLU A 355 20.80 10.29 -23.42
CA GLU A 355 19.84 9.58 -24.27
C GLU A 355 18.69 9.03 -23.43
N HIS A 356 17.46 9.19 -23.93
CA HIS A 356 16.28 8.65 -23.28
C HIS A 356 16.38 7.12 -23.25
N PHE A 357 16.44 6.53 -22.06
CA PHE A 357 16.54 5.07 -21.92
C PHE A 357 15.35 4.42 -22.66
N PRO A 358 15.55 3.42 -23.54
CA PRO A 358 14.44 2.81 -24.28
C PRO A 358 13.40 2.18 -23.35
N LEU A 359 12.13 2.10 -23.79
CA LEU A 359 11.09 1.40 -23.02
C LEU A 359 11.26 -0.12 -23.10
N GLU A 360 11.78 -0.62 -24.22
CA GLU A 360 12.03 -2.05 -24.44
C GLU A 360 13.14 -2.62 -23.55
N GLU A 361 14.07 -1.76 -23.13
CA GLU A 361 15.22 -2.14 -22.30
C GLU A 361 14.95 -1.90 -20.80
N ASP A 362 13.84 -1.24 -20.47
CA ASP A 362 13.51 -0.87 -19.10
C ASP A 362 13.17 -2.10 -18.25
N GLU A 363 13.70 -2.12 -17.03
CA GLU A 363 13.49 -3.22 -16.11
C GLU A 363 12.18 -3.02 -15.36
N TRP A 364 11.16 -3.82 -15.69
CA TRP A 364 9.87 -3.79 -15.02
C TRP A 364 9.93 -4.66 -13.76
N GLY A 365 9.49 -4.11 -12.63
CA GLY A 365 9.59 -4.71 -11.31
C GLY A 365 8.22 -5.05 -10.76
N ALA A 366 7.76 -4.33 -9.73
CA ALA A 366 6.48 -4.57 -9.10
C ALA A 366 5.33 -4.35 -10.10
N GLY A 367 4.44 -5.34 -10.18
CA GLY A 367 3.20 -5.30 -10.94
C GLY A 367 2.03 -5.69 -10.06
N MET A 368 0.85 -5.13 -10.32
CA MET A 368 -0.34 -5.41 -9.53
C MET A 368 -1.61 -5.40 -10.39
N LEU A 369 -2.50 -6.35 -10.11
CA LEU A 369 -3.81 -6.55 -10.71
C LEU A 369 -4.91 -6.04 -9.77
N CYS A 370 -5.85 -5.26 -10.30
CA CYS A 370 -7.03 -4.82 -9.57
C CYS A 370 -8.25 -4.87 -10.50
N GLY A 371 -8.97 -6.00 -10.47
CA GLY A 371 -10.04 -6.26 -11.43
C GLY A 371 -9.49 -6.33 -12.86
N ASN A 372 -9.92 -5.41 -13.72
CA ASN A 372 -9.43 -5.32 -15.10
C ASN A 372 -8.17 -4.46 -15.25
N VAL A 373 -7.86 -3.63 -14.25
CA VAL A 373 -6.70 -2.77 -14.28
C VAL A 373 -5.46 -3.57 -13.92
N MET A 374 -4.39 -3.42 -14.69
CA MET A 374 -3.03 -3.82 -14.32
C MET A 374 -2.16 -2.57 -14.29
N ALA A 375 -1.35 -2.43 -13.25
CA ALA A 375 -0.29 -1.43 -13.24
C ALA A 375 1.06 -2.09 -12.98
N GLY A 376 2.12 -1.44 -13.42
CA GLY A 376 3.49 -1.90 -13.24
C GLY A 376 4.45 -0.73 -13.12
N VAL A 377 5.54 -0.89 -12.37
CA VAL A 377 6.58 0.14 -12.22
C VAL A 377 7.90 -0.36 -12.78
N SER A 378 8.69 0.57 -13.32
CA SER A 378 10.00 0.28 -13.86
C SER A 378 11.12 0.94 -13.07
N ARG A 379 12.34 0.46 -13.30
CA ARG A 379 13.56 0.98 -12.69
C ARG A 379 13.77 2.45 -12.97
N HIS A 380 13.47 2.90 -14.18
CA HIS A 380 13.63 4.30 -14.57
C HIS A 380 12.45 5.20 -14.19
N GLY A 381 11.69 4.83 -13.14
CA GLY A 381 10.62 5.65 -12.60
C GLY A 381 9.40 5.77 -13.50
N ARG A 382 9.14 4.78 -14.36
CA ARG A 382 7.95 4.76 -15.22
C ARG A 382 6.86 3.93 -14.57
N VAL A 383 5.61 4.36 -14.72
CA VAL A 383 4.45 3.56 -14.37
C VAL A 383 3.65 3.22 -15.62
N PHE A 384 3.46 1.93 -15.85
CA PHE A 384 2.60 1.37 -16.87
C PHE A 384 1.21 1.15 -16.30
N ILE A 385 0.18 1.50 -17.06
CA ILE A 385 -1.22 1.34 -16.66
C ILE A 385 -1.98 0.73 -17.84
N CYS A 386 -2.59 -0.43 -17.62
CA CYS A 386 -3.47 -1.09 -18.57
C CYS A 386 -4.87 -1.18 -17.98
N SER A 387 -5.86 -0.57 -18.63
CA SER A 387 -7.25 -0.53 -18.15
C SER A 387 -7.99 -1.87 -18.30
N ASP A 388 -7.52 -2.74 -19.18
CA ASP A 388 -8.06 -4.08 -19.41
C ASP A 388 -6.96 -5.06 -19.85
N TRP A 389 -6.25 -5.62 -18.87
CA TRP A 389 -5.13 -6.52 -19.13
C TRP A 389 -5.57 -7.85 -19.78
N ARG A 390 -6.81 -8.30 -19.53
CA ARG A 390 -7.33 -9.52 -20.15
C ARG A 390 -7.53 -9.31 -21.65
N LYS A 391 -8.12 -8.17 -22.02
CA LYS A 391 -8.26 -7.79 -23.43
C LYS A 391 -6.90 -7.55 -24.08
N TYR A 392 -5.95 -6.95 -23.35
CA TYR A 392 -4.57 -6.83 -23.80
C TYR A 392 -3.99 -8.19 -24.22
N LEU A 393 -4.10 -9.21 -23.36
CA LEU A 393 -3.57 -10.55 -23.65
C LEU A 393 -4.27 -11.22 -24.84
N GLN A 394 -5.57 -10.97 -25.04
CA GLN A 394 -6.31 -11.52 -26.17
C GLN A 394 -5.91 -10.90 -27.52
N VAL A 395 -5.66 -9.59 -27.54
CA VAL A 395 -5.34 -8.84 -28.77
C VAL A 395 -3.84 -8.85 -29.06
N GLY A 396 -3.00 -8.90 -28.02
CA GLY A 396 -1.54 -8.86 -28.12
C GLY A 396 -0.95 -7.46 -28.40
N ASP A 397 -1.77 -6.42 -28.30
CA ASP A 397 -1.43 -5.01 -28.54
C ASP A 397 -1.99 -4.13 -27.40
N GLY A 398 -1.15 -3.22 -26.88
CA GLY A 398 -1.48 -2.28 -25.83
C GLY A 398 -2.10 -0.96 -26.29
N LYS A 399 -2.08 -0.62 -27.57
CA LYS A 399 -2.40 0.74 -28.05
C LYS A 399 -3.74 1.30 -27.57
N ALA A 400 -4.76 0.47 -27.46
CA ALA A 400 -6.11 0.91 -27.10
C ALA A 400 -6.39 0.97 -25.58
N CYS A 401 -5.54 0.36 -24.74
CA CYS A 401 -5.83 0.18 -23.31
C CYS A 401 -4.64 0.41 -22.38
N ALA A 402 -3.45 0.67 -22.93
CA ALA A 402 -2.24 0.92 -22.18
C ALA A 402 -1.83 2.39 -22.23
N SER A 403 -1.21 2.84 -21.15
CA SER A 403 -0.58 4.15 -21.00
C SER A 403 0.70 4.02 -20.19
N VAL A 404 1.65 4.91 -20.42
CA VAL A 404 2.88 5.01 -19.63
C VAL A 404 3.01 6.43 -19.11
N VAL A 405 3.31 6.56 -17.82
CA VAL A 405 3.65 7.85 -17.20
C VAL A 405 5.11 7.80 -16.76
N GLU A 406 5.91 8.71 -17.30
CA GLU A 406 7.33 8.84 -16.99
C GLU A 406 7.52 9.86 -15.86
N CYS A 407 8.30 9.49 -14.85
CA CYS A 407 8.66 10.37 -13.74
C CYS A 407 10.18 10.56 -13.71
N GLU A 408 10.65 11.67 -13.15
CA GLU A 408 12.08 11.87 -12.92
C GLU A 408 12.58 10.88 -11.86
N SER A 409 13.42 9.94 -12.27
CA SER A 409 14.05 8.96 -11.38
C SER A 409 15.45 8.64 -11.91
N ASP A 410 16.38 8.44 -10.99
CA ASP A 410 17.72 7.92 -11.25
C ASP A 410 17.80 6.41 -11.07
N GLY A 411 16.68 5.75 -10.77
CA GLY A 411 16.57 4.31 -10.50
C GLY A 411 17.23 3.84 -9.20
N SER A 412 17.78 4.75 -8.39
CA SER A 412 18.46 4.41 -7.12
C SER A 412 17.50 3.83 -6.08
N SER A 413 16.22 4.24 -6.12
CA SER A 413 15.18 3.76 -5.21
C SER A 413 14.50 2.47 -5.67
N PHE A 414 14.95 1.85 -6.77
CA PHE A 414 14.33 0.64 -7.33
C PHE A 414 14.78 -0.65 -6.64
N ASP A 415 14.95 -0.60 -5.32
CA ASP A 415 15.31 -1.76 -4.54
C ASP A 415 14.20 -2.80 -4.58
N LEU A 416 14.59 -4.06 -4.76
CA LEU A 416 13.71 -5.21 -4.86
C LEU A 416 12.68 -5.11 -5.99
N GLY A 417 12.79 -4.22 -6.97
CA GLY A 417 11.82 -4.05 -8.06
C GLY A 417 10.75 -2.96 -7.81
N GLY A 418 10.90 -2.16 -6.76
CA GLY A 418 9.98 -1.05 -6.45
C GLY A 418 8.69 -1.45 -5.73
N TRP A 419 7.84 -0.45 -5.47
CA TRP A 419 6.59 -0.61 -4.71
C TRP A 419 5.39 -0.03 -5.44
N LEU A 420 4.29 -0.78 -5.39
CA LEU A 420 3.07 -0.46 -6.11
C LEU A 420 1.84 -0.84 -5.28
N SER A 421 0.79 -0.03 -5.36
CA SER A 421 -0.55 -0.38 -4.92
C SER A 421 -1.61 0.16 -5.88
N VAL A 422 -2.59 -0.66 -6.24
CA VAL A 422 -3.71 -0.27 -7.11
C VAL A 422 -5.01 -0.48 -6.35
N ARG A 423 -5.89 0.52 -6.35
CA ARG A 423 -7.23 0.36 -5.77
C ARG A 423 -8.22 1.25 -6.50
N LYS A 424 -9.29 0.63 -7.00
CA LYS A 424 -10.37 1.33 -7.72
C LYS A 424 -9.76 2.15 -8.88
N ASP A 425 -9.87 3.46 -8.79
CA ASP A 425 -9.45 4.44 -9.77
C ASP A 425 -8.11 5.10 -9.40
N ARG A 426 -7.21 4.39 -8.69
CA ARG A 426 -5.95 4.95 -8.21
C ARG A 426 -4.79 3.98 -8.28
N VAL A 427 -3.63 4.53 -8.63
CA VAL A 427 -2.33 3.83 -8.64
C VAL A 427 -1.37 4.59 -7.73
N MET A 428 -0.68 3.88 -6.85
CA MET A 428 0.26 4.41 -5.88
C MET A 428 1.62 3.75 -6.09
N PHE A 429 2.70 4.53 -6.19
CA PHE A 429 4.05 4.01 -6.40
C PHE A 429 5.13 4.95 -5.85
N GLU A 430 6.31 4.43 -5.55
CA GLU A 430 7.45 5.21 -5.05
C GLU A 430 8.29 5.78 -6.19
N ILE A 431 8.68 7.05 -6.06
CA ILE A 431 9.66 7.74 -6.90
C ILE A 431 10.54 8.56 -5.96
N GLN A 432 11.83 8.17 -5.85
CA GLN A 432 12.81 8.85 -5.00
C GLN A 432 12.35 8.96 -3.53
N ASP A 433 12.19 10.17 -3.01
CA ASP A 433 11.80 10.48 -1.62
C ASP A 433 10.27 10.57 -1.40
N ARG A 434 9.48 10.19 -2.42
CA ARG A 434 8.03 10.39 -2.44
C ARG A 434 7.28 9.17 -2.89
N VAL A 435 6.09 9.02 -2.33
CA VAL A 435 5.05 8.18 -2.93
C VAL A 435 4.14 9.05 -3.78
N TYR A 436 3.86 8.63 -5.00
CA TYR A 436 2.92 9.24 -5.91
C TYR A 436 1.60 8.50 -5.83
N VAL A 437 0.48 9.22 -5.91
CA VAL A 437 -0.88 8.68 -6.03
C VAL A 437 -1.52 9.31 -7.26
N LEU A 438 -1.63 8.53 -8.32
CA LEU A 438 -2.26 8.92 -9.57
C LEU A 438 -3.72 8.51 -9.58
N ALA A 439 -4.59 9.46 -9.91
CA ALA A 439 -6.00 9.18 -10.16
C ALA A 439 -6.23 8.80 -11.62
N LEU A 440 -7.06 7.78 -11.82
CA LEU A 440 -7.51 7.21 -13.08
C LEU A 440 -8.97 7.60 -13.36
N GLN A 441 -9.38 7.43 -14.60
CA GLN A 441 -10.80 7.46 -14.96
C GLN A 441 -11.55 6.26 -14.34
N ASP A 442 -12.88 6.30 -14.33
CA ASP A 442 -13.72 5.25 -13.73
C ASP A 442 -13.57 3.88 -14.44
N ASP A 443 -13.13 3.89 -15.70
CA ASP A 443 -12.80 2.69 -16.48
C ASP A 443 -11.36 2.21 -16.28
N GLY A 444 -10.59 2.87 -15.41
CA GLY A 444 -9.19 2.53 -15.13
C GLY A 444 -8.18 3.07 -16.14
N SER A 445 -8.60 3.87 -17.12
CA SER A 445 -7.67 4.53 -18.05
C SER A 445 -7.05 5.81 -17.47
N MET A 446 -5.96 6.29 -18.07
CA MET A 446 -5.36 7.57 -17.71
C MET A 446 -6.28 8.75 -18.00
N GLN A 447 -6.21 9.80 -17.17
CA GLN A 447 -6.96 11.04 -17.39
C GLN A 447 -6.33 11.86 -18.52
N ASP A 448 -7.14 12.60 -19.29
CA ASP A 448 -6.65 13.60 -20.23
C ASP A 448 -6.03 14.78 -19.46
N PRO A 449 -4.75 15.13 -19.66
CA PRO A 449 -4.11 16.29 -19.05
C PRO A 449 -4.86 17.62 -19.27
N LYS A 450 -5.68 17.72 -20.33
CA LYS A 450 -6.49 18.91 -20.62
C LYS A 450 -7.81 18.96 -19.85
N ASP A 451 -8.26 17.84 -19.28
CA ASP A 451 -9.53 17.73 -18.56
C ASP A 451 -9.44 16.82 -17.32
N ILE A 452 -8.52 17.15 -16.41
CA ILE A 452 -8.36 16.43 -15.13
C ILE A 452 -9.61 16.63 -14.25
N LYS A 453 -10.27 15.52 -13.90
CA LYS A 453 -11.45 15.50 -13.01
C LYS A 453 -11.12 15.10 -11.58
N LYS A 454 -10.03 14.36 -11.40
CA LYS A 454 -9.62 13.78 -10.12
C LYS A 454 -8.19 14.15 -9.81
N GLY A 455 -7.96 14.71 -8.62
CA GLY A 455 -6.63 15.10 -8.17
C GLY A 455 -5.66 13.92 -8.03
N SER A 456 -4.45 14.10 -8.55
CA SER A 456 -3.26 13.28 -8.29
C SER A 456 -2.32 14.06 -7.37
N TYR A 457 -1.60 13.37 -6.49
CA TYR A 457 -0.73 14.02 -5.50
C TYR A 457 0.39 13.10 -5.03
N SER A 458 1.40 13.67 -4.40
CA SER A 458 2.50 12.94 -3.75
C SER A 458 2.58 13.23 -2.26
N LEU A 459 3.28 12.35 -1.54
CA LEU A 459 3.57 12.47 -0.12
C LEU A 459 4.99 11.97 0.19
N LEU A 460 5.64 12.58 1.18
CA LEU A 460 7.00 12.23 1.59
C LEU A 460 7.05 10.84 2.26
N THR A 461 8.11 10.09 1.97
CA THR A 461 8.42 8.78 2.58
C THR A 461 9.20 8.89 3.90
N SER A 462 9.70 10.08 4.23
CA SER A 462 10.49 10.35 5.44
C SER A 462 10.14 11.69 6.10
N SER A 463 10.28 11.78 7.43
CA SER A 463 10.29 13.06 8.15
C SER A 463 11.67 13.72 8.16
N ALA A 464 12.72 12.95 7.84
CA ALA A 464 14.11 13.35 7.77
C ALA A 464 14.71 12.77 6.48
N PRO A 465 14.63 13.49 5.34
CA PRO A 465 15.07 12.97 4.04
C PRO A 465 16.50 12.44 4.04
N GLN A 466 17.40 13.04 4.83
CA GLN A 466 18.79 12.61 4.98
C GLN A 466 18.97 11.24 5.65
N LEU A 467 17.92 10.70 6.29
CA LEU A 467 17.90 9.36 6.88
C LEU A 467 16.95 8.41 6.14
N ALA A 468 16.37 8.85 5.02
CA ALA A 468 15.34 8.12 4.32
C ALA A 468 15.88 6.76 3.85
N VAL A 469 15.19 5.70 4.26
CA VAL A 469 15.30 4.39 3.62
C VAL A 469 14.11 4.19 2.69
N PRO A 470 14.26 3.47 1.56
CA PRO A 470 13.18 3.20 0.61
C PRO A 470 11.94 2.63 1.30
N VAL A 471 10.75 2.85 0.76
CA VAL A 471 9.54 2.21 1.25
C VAL A 471 9.72 0.69 1.21
N SER A 472 9.10 -0.02 2.16
CA SER A 472 9.09 -1.49 2.17
C SER A 472 7.67 -2.05 2.27
N PHE A 473 6.66 -1.21 2.38
CA PHE A 473 5.27 -1.58 2.13
C PHE A 473 4.45 -0.33 1.87
N MET A 474 3.49 -0.42 0.97
CA MET A 474 2.46 0.59 0.76
C MET A 474 1.12 -0.03 0.39
N GLY A 475 0.02 0.64 0.72
CA GLY A 475 -1.31 0.20 0.38
C GLY A 475 -2.32 1.36 0.30
N LEU A 476 -3.14 1.31 -0.74
CA LEU A 476 -4.36 2.09 -0.86
C LEU A 476 -5.53 1.34 -0.21
N TYR A 477 -6.35 2.06 0.55
CA TYR A 477 -7.55 1.54 1.22
C TYR A 477 -8.74 2.48 0.99
N ASP A 478 -9.90 2.21 1.60
CA ASP A 478 -11.12 2.95 1.25
C ASP A 478 -11.02 4.43 1.63
N ASP A 479 -10.44 4.73 2.79
CA ASP A 479 -10.38 6.09 3.33
C ASP A 479 -8.96 6.53 3.74
N CYS A 480 -7.94 5.76 3.40
CA CYS A 480 -6.58 6.07 3.78
C CYS A 480 -5.51 5.51 2.84
N ILE A 481 -4.34 6.12 2.93
CA ILE A 481 -3.07 5.66 2.38
C ILE A 481 -2.23 5.17 3.58
N ILE A 482 -1.67 3.97 3.52
CA ILE A 482 -0.78 3.48 4.58
C ILE A 482 0.53 2.99 3.96
N HIS A 483 1.67 3.43 4.48
CA HIS A 483 2.98 2.98 4.04
C HIS A 483 3.98 2.92 5.21
N THR A 484 5.12 2.26 4.99
CA THR A 484 6.27 2.40 5.90
C THR A 484 6.86 3.80 5.79
N TYR A 485 7.25 4.40 6.91
CA TYR A 485 7.68 5.79 6.97
C TYR A 485 8.94 5.91 7.81
N THR A 486 9.97 6.48 7.23
CA THR A 486 11.21 6.75 7.95
C THR A 486 11.01 7.95 8.86
N THR A 487 11.31 7.77 10.15
CA THR A 487 11.10 8.81 11.15
C THR A 487 12.01 8.61 12.36
N LEU A 488 11.87 9.45 13.37
CA LEU A 488 12.50 9.29 14.66
C LEU A 488 11.57 8.54 15.62
N GLY A 489 12.09 7.53 16.29
CA GLY A 489 11.43 6.78 17.34
C GLY A 489 11.87 7.20 18.73
N TRP A 490 11.02 6.90 19.71
CA TRP A 490 11.35 7.00 21.13
C TRP A 490 11.61 5.62 21.68
N ARG A 491 12.76 5.42 22.31
CA ARG A 491 13.09 4.11 22.87
C ARG A 491 12.06 3.73 23.94
N GLN A 492 11.22 2.76 23.64
CA GLN A 492 10.27 2.18 24.58
C GLN A 492 11.03 1.26 25.54
N ARG A 493 10.69 1.32 26.83
CA ARG A 493 11.26 0.41 27.83
C ARG A 493 10.72 -1.00 27.57
N THR A 494 11.56 -1.91 27.07
CA THR A 494 11.20 -3.32 26.89
C THR A 494 11.17 -4.01 28.26
N PRO A 495 10.06 -4.64 28.69
CA PRO A 495 10.01 -5.37 29.96
C PRO A 495 10.98 -6.57 30.04
N ALA A 496 11.35 -7.15 28.90
CA ALA A 496 12.14 -8.39 28.81
C ALA A 496 13.60 -8.23 29.28
N LEU A 497 14.21 -7.05 29.09
CA LEU A 497 15.61 -6.81 29.49
C LEU A 497 15.76 -6.47 30.98
N ALA A 498 14.67 -6.17 31.69
CA ALA A 498 14.71 -5.82 33.12
C ALA A 498 14.82 -7.05 34.05
N ALA A 499 14.58 -8.26 33.54
CA ALA A 499 14.54 -9.47 34.37
C ALA A 499 15.89 -10.22 34.45
N HIS A 500 16.79 -10.06 33.47
CA HIS A 500 18.00 -10.88 33.36
C HIS A 500 19.30 -10.25 33.86
N HIS A 501 19.34 -8.93 34.03
CA HIS A 501 20.47 -8.28 34.68
C HIS A 501 19.94 -7.44 35.84
N GLY A 502 20.36 -7.75 37.06
CA GLY A 502 20.13 -6.95 38.27
C GLY A 502 20.82 -5.58 38.22
N ALA A 503 20.77 -4.90 37.08
CA ALA A 503 21.30 -3.59 36.85
C ALA A 503 20.41 -2.58 37.57
N GLN A 504 21.01 -1.93 38.56
CA GLN A 504 20.40 -0.85 39.32
C GLN A 504 19.85 0.22 38.36
N HIS A 505 18.61 0.60 38.63
CA HIS A 505 17.92 1.77 38.09
C HIS A 505 18.86 2.97 37.93
N ARG A 506 19.23 3.28 36.69
CA ARG A 506 19.63 4.63 36.30
C ARG A 506 18.70 5.08 35.18
N ASP A 507 17.78 5.97 35.53
CA ASP A 507 16.96 6.72 34.59
C ASP A 507 17.90 7.55 33.70
N GLY A 508 18.17 7.06 32.49
CA GLY A 508 18.75 7.85 31.41
C GLY A 508 17.64 8.58 30.63
N PRO A 509 17.92 9.75 30.03
CA PRO A 509 16.95 10.47 29.21
C PRO A 509 16.47 9.60 28.04
N ALA A 510 15.22 9.80 27.62
CA ALA A 510 14.64 9.13 26.46
C ALA A 510 15.54 9.38 25.25
N ARG A 511 16.17 8.31 24.72
CA ARG A 511 17.02 8.39 23.54
C ARG A 511 16.14 8.32 22.29
N ILE A 512 16.20 9.38 21.49
CA ILE A 512 15.63 9.45 20.15
C ILE A 512 16.54 8.66 19.20
N PHE A 513 15.99 7.94 18.25
CA PHE A 513 16.76 7.17 17.28
C PHE A 513 16.03 7.09 15.93
N PRO A 514 16.75 7.01 14.80
CA PRO A 514 16.12 6.75 13.49
C PRO A 514 15.41 5.38 13.47
N THR A 515 14.21 5.33 12.91
CA THR A 515 13.43 4.09 12.81
C THR A 515 12.49 4.12 11.59
N LYS A 516 11.88 2.97 11.30
CA LYS A 516 10.86 2.83 10.27
C LYS A 516 9.52 2.46 10.92
N ALA A 517 8.57 3.38 10.83
CA ALA A 517 7.24 3.29 11.43
C ALA A 517 6.17 2.98 10.38
N ILE A 518 4.94 2.75 10.82
CA ILE A 518 3.76 2.67 9.94
C ILE A 518 3.06 4.04 9.96
N ARG A 519 2.89 4.67 8.79
CA ARG A 519 2.17 5.94 8.66
C ARG A 519 0.85 5.72 7.92
N ALA A 520 -0.24 6.23 8.50
CA ALA A 520 -1.56 6.25 7.90
C ALA A 520 -2.00 7.69 7.65
N ILE A 521 -2.30 8.02 6.39
CA ILE A 521 -2.88 9.30 5.97
C ILE A 521 -4.34 9.07 5.62
N CYS A 522 -5.23 9.62 6.43
CA CYS A 522 -6.67 9.43 6.31
C CYS A 522 -7.30 10.58 5.53
N LEU A 523 -8.12 10.24 4.55
CA LEU A 523 -8.89 11.16 3.70
C LEU A 523 -10.38 11.13 4.01
N ALA A 524 -10.79 10.43 5.07
CA ALA A 524 -12.15 10.48 5.60
C ALA A 524 -12.52 11.92 6.02
N PRO A 525 -13.53 12.56 5.39
CA PRO A 525 -14.00 13.87 5.82
C PRO A 525 -14.80 13.77 7.12
N ASP A 526 -14.95 14.90 7.82
CA ASP A 526 -15.86 14.98 8.97
C ASP A 526 -17.32 14.98 8.50
N LEU A 527 -18.16 14.15 9.14
CA LEU A 527 -19.54 13.94 8.72
C LEU A 527 -20.51 15.02 9.23
N ASP A 528 -20.16 15.71 10.31
CA ASP A 528 -21.08 16.65 10.99
C ASP A 528 -21.12 18.03 10.34
N GLY A 529 -20.29 18.30 9.34
CA GLY A 529 -20.34 19.56 8.58
C GLY A 529 -20.03 20.83 9.39
N GLU A 530 -19.76 20.73 10.70
CA GLU A 530 -19.05 21.78 11.39
C GLU A 530 -17.63 21.83 10.82
N GLU A 531 -17.25 22.96 10.21
CA GLU A 531 -15.84 23.32 10.22
C GLU A 531 -15.37 23.14 11.66
N PRO A 532 -14.23 22.49 11.91
CA PRO A 532 -13.73 22.36 13.25
C PRO A 532 -13.68 23.77 13.82
N LYS A 533 -14.50 24.04 14.85
CA LYS A 533 -14.20 25.17 15.72
C LYS A 533 -12.74 24.96 16.10
N PRO A 534 -11.82 25.90 15.83
CA PRO A 534 -10.45 25.73 16.27
C PRO A 534 -10.56 25.42 17.75
N GLU A 535 -10.23 24.18 18.13
CA GLU A 535 -10.32 23.79 19.52
C GLU A 535 -9.53 24.86 20.27
N LEU A 536 -10.22 25.54 21.19
CA LEU A 536 -9.59 26.47 22.12
C LEU A 536 -8.43 25.69 22.73
N TRP A 537 -7.22 26.03 22.29
CA TRP A 537 -5.93 25.51 22.72
C TRP A 537 -6.07 24.61 23.93
N GLN A 538 -6.28 23.32 23.71
CA GLN A 538 -5.96 22.37 24.77
C GLN A 538 -4.45 22.51 24.95
N PRO A 539 -3.94 22.74 26.17
CA PRO A 539 -2.51 22.79 26.37
C PRO A 539 -1.96 21.51 25.76
N GLU A 540 -1.06 21.64 24.78
CA GLU A 540 -0.28 20.50 24.34
C GLU A 540 0.27 19.81 25.59
N PRO A 541 0.34 18.47 25.64
CA PRO A 541 1.15 17.82 26.65
C PRO A 541 2.55 18.37 26.46
N GLU A 542 2.90 19.33 27.33
CA GLU A 542 4.09 20.18 27.41
C GLU A 542 4.91 20.36 26.13
N MET A 543 5.20 21.62 25.78
CA MET A 543 6.26 22.06 24.86
C MET A 543 7.63 21.33 25.01
N SER A 544 7.82 20.52 26.07
CA SER A 544 9.02 19.73 26.33
C SER A 544 9.28 18.60 25.32
N ALA A 545 8.26 17.91 24.78
CA ALA A 545 8.49 16.77 23.87
C ALA A 545 8.91 17.20 22.45
N ALA A 546 8.32 18.29 21.95
CA ALA A 546 8.64 18.86 20.65
C ALA A 546 10.03 19.52 20.63
N ASP A 547 10.38 20.25 21.69
CA ASP A 547 11.71 20.83 21.84
C ASP A 547 12.77 19.74 22.04
N GLN A 548 12.45 18.64 22.73
CA GLN A 548 13.32 17.46 22.84
C GLN A 548 13.49 16.73 21.50
N ALA A 549 12.44 16.62 20.68
CA ALA A 549 12.52 16.05 19.33
C ALA A 549 13.44 16.88 18.43
N GLN A 550 13.30 18.21 18.48
CA GLN A 550 14.13 19.14 17.71
C GLN A 550 15.59 19.13 18.20
N THR A 551 15.83 19.12 19.51
CA THR A 551 17.19 19.04 20.09
C THR A 551 17.83 17.70 19.77
N GLY A 552 17.08 16.59 19.88
CA GLY A 552 17.60 15.25 19.58
C GLY A 552 17.85 15.03 18.09
N LEU A 553 17.03 15.58 17.19
CA LEU A 553 17.29 15.57 15.75
C LEU A 553 18.52 16.40 15.40
N LEU A 554 18.64 17.62 15.95
CA LEU A 554 19.83 18.46 15.73
C LEU A 554 21.09 17.79 16.28
N GLN A 555 21.00 17.12 17.43
CA GLN A 555 22.11 16.36 18.00
C GLN A 555 22.47 15.14 17.13
N LEU A 556 21.49 14.38 16.63
CA LEU A 556 21.72 13.26 15.70
C LEU A 556 22.34 13.72 14.39
N VAL A 557 21.83 14.80 13.80
CA VAL A 557 22.36 15.37 12.56
C VAL A 557 23.75 15.97 12.78
N SER A 558 24.02 16.60 13.93
CA SER A 558 25.36 17.08 14.28
C SER A 558 26.35 15.93 14.49
N MET A 559 25.93 14.84 15.14
CA MET A 559 26.78 13.65 15.31
C MET A 559 27.12 12.99 13.97
N LEU A 560 26.16 12.92 13.04
CA LEU A 560 26.38 12.41 11.68
C LEU A 560 27.18 13.38 10.80
N GLY A 561 27.20 14.67 11.14
CA GLY A 561 27.99 15.70 10.44
C GLY A 561 29.43 15.80 10.94
N ASP A 562 29.67 15.63 12.25
CA ASP A 562 31.00 15.69 12.85
C ASP A 562 31.85 14.44 12.53
N GLU A 563 31.24 13.29 12.21
CA GLU A 563 31.94 12.09 11.70
C GLU A 563 32.41 12.21 10.23
N LEU A 564 32.07 13.30 9.54
CA LEU A 564 32.50 13.55 8.15
C LEU A 564 33.65 14.57 8.03
N ASP A 565 34.02 15.26 9.12
CA ASP A 565 35.03 16.34 9.10
C ASP A 565 36.30 16.04 9.90
N ASP A 566 36.36 14.98 10.71
CA ASP A 566 37.56 14.52 11.41
C ASP A 566 37.75 13.00 11.23
N ASP A 567 38.77 12.62 10.45
CA ASP A 567 39.36 11.28 10.19
C ASP A 567 39.25 10.79 8.74
N ASP A 568 40.01 11.47 7.85
CA ASP A 568 40.70 10.77 6.76
C ASP A 568 41.67 9.76 7.42
N ASP A 569 41.42 8.47 7.19
CA ASP A 569 42.04 7.27 7.76
C ASP A 569 41.30 6.68 8.99
N ASP A 570 40.51 5.63 8.71
CA ASP A 570 39.92 4.62 9.63
C ASP A 570 38.47 4.84 10.16
N ILE A 571 37.50 5.02 9.25
CA ILE A 571 36.09 4.62 9.49
C ILE A 571 35.72 3.47 8.53
N GLY A 572 36.06 2.25 8.96
CA GLY A 572 35.46 1.03 8.45
C GLY A 572 34.13 0.73 9.15
N ALA A 573 33.10 0.46 8.34
CA ALA A 573 31.87 -0.25 8.68
C ALA A 573 30.89 0.39 9.68
N MET A 574 29.81 0.97 9.13
CA MET A 574 28.43 0.47 9.32
C MET A 574 27.56 0.75 8.07
N GLY A 575 28.19 0.75 6.90
CA GLY A 575 27.51 0.39 5.66
C GLY A 575 27.28 -1.11 5.71
N VAL A 576 26.03 -1.53 5.73
CA VAL A 576 25.70 -2.93 5.50
C VAL A 576 26.04 -3.15 4.03
N ASP A 577 27.15 -3.84 3.77
CA ASP A 577 27.46 -4.37 2.46
C ASP A 577 26.24 -5.16 1.99
N PHE A 578 25.58 -4.65 0.97
CA PHE A 578 24.73 -5.46 0.11
C PHE A 578 25.68 -6.40 -0.62
N GLN A 579 25.96 -7.55 -0.02
CA GLN A 579 26.49 -8.67 -0.78
C GLN A 579 25.38 -9.08 -1.76
N GLU A 580 25.63 -8.77 -3.03
CA GLU A 580 25.15 -9.53 -4.16
C GLU A 580 25.35 -11.02 -3.80
N GLU A 581 24.26 -11.77 -3.64
CA GLU A 581 24.30 -13.22 -3.66
C GLU A 581 24.59 -13.63 -5.11
N ASP A 582 25.86 -13.51 -5.50
CA ASP A 582 26.39 -14.10 -6.71
C ASP A 582 26.22 -15.63 -6.65
N GLU A 583 25.66 -16.13 -7.75
CA GLU A 583 25.77 -17.47 -8.31
C GLU A 583 26.71 -18.43 -7.58
N TRP A 584 26.14 -19.37 -6.83
CA TRP A 584 26.82 -20.63 -6.51
C TRP A 584 26.83 -21.52 -7.77
N GLU A 585 27.82 -21.32 -8.64
CA GLU A 585 28.21 -22.36 -9.58
C GLU A 585 28.83 -23.51 -8.79
N ASP A 586 28.12 -24.64 -8.70
CA ASP A 586 28.69 -25.90 -8.22
C ASP A 586 29.84 -26.32 -9.17
N GLU A 587 31.08 -26.11 -8.73
CA GLU A 587 32.23 -26.85 -9.26
C GLU A 587 32.04 -28.34 -8.91
N SER A 588 31.36 -29.05 -9.80
CA SER A 588 31.35 -30.51 -9.75
C SER A 588 32.78 -31.01 -9.95
N ASP A 589 33.31 -31.69 -8.94
CA ASP A 589 34.52 -32.51 -9.00
C ASP A 589 34.51 -33.41 -10.24
N ARG A 590 35.18 -32.96 -11.31
CA ARG A 590 35.53 -33.81 -12.44
C ARG A 590 36.82 -34.52 -12.08
N GLU A 591 36.67 -35.76 -11.61
CA GLU A 591 37.75 -36.75 -11.58
C GLU A 591 38.37 -36.86 -12.98
N ASP A 592 39.62 -36.40 -13.10
CA ASP A 592 40.46 -36.56 -14.27
C ASP A 592 40.78 -38.06 -14.47
N PRO A 593 40.44 -38.68 -15.62
CA PRO A 593 40.86 -40.04 -15.89
C PRO A 593 42.34 -40.03 -16.31
N ALA A 594 43.20 -40.42 -15.38
CA ALA A 594 44.60 -40.72 -15.63
C ALA A 594 44.73 -41.78 -16.74
N ASN A 595 45.21 -41.32 -17.89
CA ASN A 595 45.47 -42.10 -19.09
C ASN A 595 46.71 -42.99 -18.89
N HIS A 596 46.51 -44.20 -18.36
CA HIS A 596 47.53 -45.25 -18.36
C HIS A 596 47.36 -46.14 -19.60
N ALA A 597 48.22 -45.91 -20.59
CA ALA A 597 48.51 -46.89 -21.64
C ALA A 597 49.23 -48.12 -21.04
N PRO A 598 48.84 -49.35 -21.40
CA PRO A 598 49.69 -50.51 -21.18
C PRO A 598 50.53 -50.82 -22.43
N HIS A 599 51.78 -51.16 -22.17
CA HIS A 599 52.72 -51.73 -23.10
C HIS A 599 52.24 -53.07 -23.69
N SER A 600 52.41 -53.20 -25.01
CA SER A 600 52.97 -54.37 -25.71
C SER A 600 52.25 -55.73 -25.57
N THR A 601 51.52 -56.16 -26.61
CA THR A 601 51.96 -57.16 -27.62
C THR A 601 50.88 -57.37 -28.67
#